data_AF-A0A8J3VI52-F1
#
_entry.id   AF-A0A8J3VI52-F1
#
_cell.length_a   1.000
_cell.length_b   1.000
_cell.length_c   1.000
_cell.angle_alpha   90.00
_cell.angle_beta   90.00
_cell.angle_gamma   90.00
#
_symmetry.space_group_name_H-M   'P 1'
#
loop_
_entity.id
_entity.type
_entity.pdbx_description
1 polymer ?
#
loop_
_entity_poly.entity_id
_entity_poly.type
_entity_poly.pdbx_seq_one_letter_code
_entity_poly.pdbx_strand_id
1 'polypeptide(L)'
;MPTLHDSDRSTPVRLRAEHFTDLDVFDIASAGSVLAAAIADIAHHQISEPGYWDCYGDPSDELARLQDALDGMQQAVRDARAQLSSVERRARRRAKRGGGRKRSSSGGTR
;
A
#
# COMPACT_ATOMS: atom_id res chain seq x y z
N MET A 1 28.95 24.47 -25.21
CA MET A 1 29.00 23.04 -24.86
C MET A 1 27.65 22.64 -24.28
N PRO A 2 26.73 22.02 -25.04
CA PRO A 2 25.46 21.57 -24.48
C PRO A 2 25.62 20.15 -23.92
N THR A 3 25.41 19.97 -22.62
CA THR A 3 25.23 18.64 -22.02
C THR A 3 23.76 18.26 -22.16
N LEU A 4 23.52 17.25 -23.00
CA LEU A 4 22.26 16.54 -23.11
C LEU A 4 21.98 15.81 -21.79
N HIS A 5 21.25 16.44 -20.87
CA HIS A 5 20.47 15.70 -19.88
C HIS A 5 19.23 15.16 -20.58
N ASP A 6 19.42 14.06 -21.31
CA ASP A 6 18.33 13.18 -21.71
C ASP A 6 17.75 12.62 -20.41
N SER A 7 16.79 13.36 -19.86
CA SER A 7 15.99 12.91 -18.74
C SER A 7 15.20 11.74 -19.28
N ASP A 8 15.68 10.54 -18.99
CA ASP A 8 14.98 9.28 -19.11
C ASP A 8 13.64 9.42 -18.38
N ARG A 9 12.66 10.03 -19.06
CA ARG A 9 11.25 9.97 -18.73
C ARG A 9 10.86 8.53 -18.99
N SER A 10 11.29 7.66 -18.09
CA SER A 10 10.80 6.31 -17.94
C SER A 10 9.29 6.43 -17.95
N THR A 11 8.70 6.04 -19.07
CA THR A 11 7.26 6.03 -19.28
C THR A 11 6.66 5.31 -18.08
N PRO A 12 5.63 5.88 -17.42
CA PRO A 12 5.04 5.24 -16.25
C PRO A 12 4.61 3.84 -16.65
N VAL A 13 5.31 2.84 -16.12
CA VAL A 13 5.06 1.44 -16.46
C VAL A 13 3.66 1.11 -15.96
N ARG A 14 2.72 0.96 -16.90
CA ARG A 14 1.34 0.58 -16.58
C ARG A 14 1.36 -0.85 -16.04
N LEU A 15 0.99 -1.02 -14.77
CA LEU A 15 0.86 -2.34 -14.17
C LEU A 15 -0.38 -3.05 -14.72
N ARG A 16 -0.28 -4.37 -14.88
CA ARG A 16 -1.32 -5.28 -15.36
C ARG A 16 -1.41 -6.45 -14.40
N ALA A 17 -2.51 -7.18 -14.42
CA ALA A 17 -2.73 -8.34 -13.55
C ALA A 17 -1.57 -9.34 -13.61
N GLU A 18 -1.02 -9.60 -14.80
CA GLU A 18 0.13 -10.49 -15.03
C GLU A 18 1.43 -10.10 -14.29
N HIS A 19 1.53 -8.88 -13.76
CA HIS A 19 2.67 -8.41 -12.98
C HIS A 19 2.55 -8.71 -11.48
N PHE A 20 1.42 -9.26 -11.04
CA PHE A 20 1.15 -9.64 -9.66
C PHE A 20 1.15 -11.16 -9.52
N THR A 21 1.76 -11.64 -8.44
CA THR A 21 1.78 -13.05 -8.05
C THR A 21 0.77 -13.27 -6.92
N ASP A 22 0.45 -14.52 -6.61
CA ASP A 22 -0.42 -14.86 -5.48
C ASP A 22 0.10 -14.29 -4.16
N LEU A 23 1.42 -14.23 -3.98
CA LEU A 23 2.03 -13.56 -2.83
C LEU A 23 1.76 -12.05 -2.80
N ASP A 24 1.71 -11.37 -3.95
CA ASP A 24 1.31 -9.95 -3.99
C ASP A 24 -0.17 -9.79 -3.60
N VAL A 25 -1.03 -10.71 -4.04
CA VAL A 25 -2.46 -10.68 -3.69
C VAL A 25 -2.65 -10.90 -2.20
N PHE A 26 -1.90 -11.84 -1.61
CA PHE A 26 -1.86 -12.05 -0.17
C PHE A 26 -1.38 -10.81 0.59
N ASP A 27 -0.29 -10.17 0.15
CA ASP A 27 0.22 -8.94 0.77
C ASP A 27 -0.79 -7.78 0.67
N ILE A 28 -1.51 -7.65 -0.45
CA ILE A 28 -2.58 -6.66 -0.62
C ILE A 28 -3.74 -6.94 0.35
N ALA A 29 -4.18 -8.20 0.46
CA ALA A 29 -5.23 -8.59 1.38
C ALA A 29 -4.81 -8.37 2.85
N SER A 30 -3.55 -8.66 3.18
CA SER A 30 -2.98 -8.41 4.50
C SER A 30 -2.94 -6.91 4.83
N ALA A 31 -2.50 -6.07 3.89
CA ALA A 31 -2.51 -4.62 4.05
C ALA A 31 -3.93 -4.07 4.26
N GLY A 32 -4.90 -4.58 3.52
CA GLY A 32 -6.31 -4.23 3.71
C GLY A 32 -6.85 -4.68 5.08
N SER A 33 -6.45 -5.86 5.55
CA SER A 33 -6.87 -6.40 6.84
C SER A 33 -6.35 -5.58 8.03
N VAL A 34 -5.10 -5.10 7.96
CA VAL A 34 -4.52 -4.22 8.99
C VAL A 34 -5.32 -2.92 9.14
N LEU A 35 -5.71 -2.30 8.01
CA LEU A 35 -6.57 -1.11 8.02
C LEU A 35 -7.97 -1.42 8.58
N ALA A 36 -8.57 -2.52 8.13
CA ALA A 36 -9.91 -2.92 8.57
C ALA A 36 -9.96 -3.19 10.08
N ALA A 37 -8.92 -3.81 10.65
CA ALA A 37 -8.82 -4.07 12.07
C ALA A 37 -8.79 -2.75 12.88
N ALA A 38 -7.97 -1.79 12.48
CA ALA A 38 -7.89 -0.49 13.17
C ALA A 38 -9.22 0.31 13.09
N ILE A 39 -9.92 0.24 11.96
CA ILE A 39 -11.24 0.85 11.82
C ILE A 39 -12.28 0.15 12.69
N ALA A 40 -12.26 -1.18 12.71
CA ALA A 40 -13.19 -1.98 13.50
C ALA A 40 -13.02 -1.75 15.00
N ASP A 41 -11.78 -1.56 15.46
CA ASP A 41 -11.46 -1.23 16.85
C ASP A 41 -12.11 0.11 17.26
N ILE A 42 -11.95 1.16 16.45
CA ILE A 42 -12.61 2.45 16.71
C ILE A 42 -14.13 2.35 16.62
N ALA A 43 -14.65 1.62 15.64
CA ALA A 43 -16.08 1.39 15.51
C ALA A 43 -16.64 0.61 16.70
N HIS A 44 -15.86 -0.31 17.30
CA HIS A 44 -16.25 -1.02 18.50
C HIS A 44 -16.41 -0.09 19.70
N HIS A 45 -15.68 1.02 19.73
CA HIS A 45 -15.83 2.07 20.75
C HIS A 45 -16.96 3.09 20.46
N GLN A 46 -17.69 2.93 19.35
CA GLN A 46 -18.95 3.64 19.06
C GLN A 46 -20.14 2.76 19.51
N ILE A 47 -20.41 2.66 20.82
CA ILE A 47 -21.36 1.66 21.37
C ILE A 47 -22.82 2.16 21.43
N SER A 48 -23.09 3.43 21.18
CA SER A 48 -24.42 4.02 21.43
C SER A 48 -25.04 4.67 20.19
N GLU A 49 -24.40 5.72 19.66
CA GLU A 49 -24.87 6.44 18.47
C GLU A 49 -23.77 6.49 17.39
N PRO A 50 -24.10 6.26 16.10
CA PRO A 50 -23.12 6.40 15.03
C PRO A 50 -22.47 7.79 15.05
N GLY A 51 -21.15 7.83 15.14
CA GLY A 51 -20.39 9.08 15.19
C GLY A 51 -20.12 9.63 16.60
N TYR A 52 -20.58 8.97 17.66
CA TYR A 52 -20.24 9.29 19.04
C TYR A 52 -19.19 8.33 19.59
N TRP A 53 -18.14 8.89 20.22
CA TRP A 53 -17.20 8.13 21.03
C TRP A 53 -17.83 7.88 22.39
N ASP A 54 -17.89 6.63 22.81
CA ASP A 54 -18.51 6.29 24.08
C ASP A 54 -17.53 6.48 25.23
N CYS A 55 -17.92 7.30 26.21
CA CYS A 55 -17.11 7.63 27.37
C CYS A 55 -17.73 6.96 28.61
N TYR A 56 -17.09 5.91 29.12
CA TYR A 56 -17.56 5.16 30.29
C TYR A 56 -16.68 5.35 31.53
N GLY A 57 -15.48 5.88 31.37
CA GLY A 57 -14.47 6.10 32.41
C GLY A 57 -14.30 7.57 32.81
N ASP A 58 -13.27 7.80 33.63
CA ASP A 58 -12.81 9.15 33.96
C ASP A 58 -12.29 9.86 32.69
N PRO A 59 -12.46 11.19 32.54
CA PRO A 59 -12.01 11.90 31.34
C PRO A 59 -10.52 11.71 31.01
N SER A 60 -9.66 11.47 32.00
CA SER A 60 -8.24 11.21 31.74
C SER A 60 -8.01 9.87 31.04
N ASP A 61 -8.72 8.81 31.46
CA ASP A 61 -8.66 7.49 30.83
C ASP A 61 -9.26 7.52 29.42
N GLU A 62 -10.36 8.24 29.23
CA GLU A 62 -11.00 8.35 27.90
C GLU A 62 -10.13 9.14 26.91
N LEU A 63 -9.46 10.19 27.38
CA LEU A 63 -8.47 10.91 26.58
C LEU A 63 -7.32 9.98 26.16
N ALA A 64 -6.78 9.19 27.08
CA ALA A 64 -5.70 8.26 26.80
C ALA A 64 -6.14 7.19 25.77
N ARG A 65 -7.33 6.60 25.94
CA ARG A 65 -7.88 5.62 24.99
C ARG A 65 -8.04 6.19 23.58
N LEU A 66 -8.56 7.41 23.46
CA LEU A 66 -8.72 8.05 22.16
C LEU A 66 -7.36 8.36 21.51
N GLN A 67 -6.37 8.80 22.30
CA GLN A 67 -5.00 9.01 21.81
C GLN A 67 -4.39 7.70 21.30
N ASP A 68 -4.49 6.63 22.07
CA ASP A 68 -3.98 5.30 21.68
C ASP A 68 -4.65 4.79 20.39
N ALA A 69 -5.96 4.96 20.24
CA ALA A 69 -6.69 4.58 19.04
C ALA A 69 -6.23 5.38 17.80
N LEU A 70 -6.01 6.68 17.96
CA LEU A 70 -5.47 7.54 16.89
C LEU A 70 -4.05 7.11 16.49
N ASP A 71 -3.19 6.82 17.45
CA ASP A 71 -1.84 6.34 17.19
C ASP A 71 -1.84 4.97 16.51
N GLY A 72 -2.73 4.06 16.94
CA GLY A 72 -2.99 2.77 16.31
C GLY A 72 -3.42 2.91 14.84
N MET A 73 -4.37 3.81 14.54
CA MET A 73 -4.77 4.13 13.18
C MET A 73 -3.61 4.63 12.32
N GLN A 74 -2.83 5.58 12.84
CA GLN A 74 -1.70 6.13 12.11
C GLN A 74 -0.67 5.04 11.81
N GLN A 75 -0.43 4.13 12.75
CA GLN A 75 0.47 3.00 12.57
C GLN A 75 -0.06 2.04 11.50
N ALA A 76 -1.34 1.67 11.56
CA ALA A 76 -1.98 0.82 10.56
C ALA A 76 -1.88 1.42 9.14
N VAL A 77 -2.09 2.73 9.00
CA VAL A 77 -1.92 3.44 7.72
C VAL A 77 -0.47 3.39 7.23
N ARG A 78 0.51 3.60 8.12
CA ARG A 78 1.94 3.50 7.78
C ARG A 78 2.29 2.11 7.27
N ASP A 79 1.85 1.07 7.98
CA ASP A 79 2.17 -0.32 7.66
C ASP A 79 1.51 -0.77 6.35
N ALA A 80 0.22 -0.45 6.15
CA ALA A 80 -0.47 -0.76 4.90
C ALA A 80 0.19 -0.06 3.71
N ARG A 81 0.58 1.22 3.85
CA ARG A 81 1.30 1.94 2.79
C ARG A 81 2.66 1.32 2.49
N ALA A 82 3.40 0.90 3.51
CA ALA A 82 4.71 0.26 3.33
C ALA A 82 4.58 -1.08 2.58
N GLN A 83 3.59 -1.90 2.94
CA GLN A 83 3.29 -3.17 2.27
C GLN A 83 2.90 -2.94 0.80
N LEU A 84 1.94 -2.04 0.54
CA LEU A 84 1.51 -1.72 -0.82
C LEU A 84 2.66 -1.18 -1.68
N SER A 85 3.51 -0.32 -1.12
CA SER A 85 4.70 0.20 -1.81
C SER A 85 5.68 -0.92 -2.18
N SER A 86 5.83 -1.93 -1.30
CA SER A 86 6.67 -3.09 -1.58
C SER A 86 6.10 -3.93 -2.73
N VAL A 87 4.79 -4.20 -2.71
CA VAL A 87 4.07 -4.92 -3.78
C VAL A 87 4.21 -4.18 -5.11
N GLU A 88 3.96 -2.88 -5.13
CA GLU A 88 4.06 -2.06 -6.33
C GLU A 88 5.47 -2.10 -6.92
N ARG A 89 6.49 -1.97 -6.07
CA ARG A 89 7.90 -2.09 -6.46
C ARG A 89 8.21 -3.47 -7.05
N ARG A 90 7.69 -4.56 -6.47
CA ARG A 90 7.85 -5.92 -7.03
C ARG A 90 7.18 -6.04 -8.40
N ALA A 91 5.95 -5.57 -8.55
CA ALA A 91 5.21 -5.59 -9.80
C ALA A 91 5.91 -4.77 -10.90
N ARG A 92 6.39 -3.56 -10.59
CA ARG A 92 7.17 -2.72 -11.51
C ARG A 92 8.44 -3.41 -12.00
N ARG A 93 9.16 -4.12 -11.12
CA ARG A 93 10.35 -4.90 -11.52
C ARG A 93 10.00 -6.02 -12.48
N ARG A 94 8.89 -6.74 -12.27
CA ARG A 94 8.44 -7.80 -13.19
C ARG A 94 8.01 -7.24 -14.54
N ALA A 95 7.28 -6.13 -14.55
CA ALA A 95 6.86 -5.44 -15.77
C ALA A 95 8.06 -5.01 -16.65
N LYS A 96 9.11 -4.44 -16.03
CA LYS A 96 10.35 -4.06 -16.72
C LYS A 96 11.07 -5.28 -17.32
N ARG A 97 11.10 -6.41 -16.62
CA ARG A 97 11.72 -7.66 -17.11
C ARG A 97 10.94 -8.30 -18.27
N GLY A 98 9.61 -8.26 -18.24
CA GLY A 98 8.74 -8.78 -19.31
C GLY A 98 8.84 -7.97 -20.61
N GLY A 99 8.99 -6.63 -20.51
CA GLY A 99 9.18 -5.76 -21.67
C GLY A 99 10.57 -5.88 -22.32
N GLY A 100 11.60 -6.23 -21.56
CA GLY A 100 12.98 -6.41 -22.06
C GLY A 100 13.17 -7.66 -22.93
N ARG A 101 12.31 -8.68 -22.79
CA ARG A 101 12.47 -9.97 -23.48
C ARG A 101 11.90 -10.01 -24.91
N LYS A 102 11.21 -8.95 -25.35
CA LYS A 102 10.70 -8.80 -26.74
C LYS A 102 11.65 -8.04 -27.69
N ARG A 103 12.83 -7.61 -27.24
CA ARG A 103 13.78 -6.82 -28.06
C ARG A 103 15.03 -7.58 -28.55
N SER A 104 15.04 -8.91 -28.52
CA SER A 104 16.22 -9.71 -28.89
C SER A 104 15.92 -10.90 -29.81
N SER A 105 14.91 -10.78 -30.69
CA SER A 105 14.69 -11.74 -31.77
C SER A 105 14.50 -11.04 -33.12
N SER A 106 15.55 -10.37 -33.61
CA SER A 106 15.65 -10.04 -35.04
C SER A 106 17.12 -9.96 -35.43
N GLY A 107 17.56 -10.90 -36.27
CA GLY A 107 18.84 -10.79 -36.96
C GLY A 107 19.68 -12.05 -36.93
N GLY A 108 19.10 -13.18 -37.34
CA GLY A 108 19.85 -14.40 -37.59
C GLY A 108 19.18 -15.21 -38.69
N THR A 109 19.49 -14.89 -39.94
CA THR A 109 19.57 -15.87 -41.04
C THR A 109 20.27 -15.26 -42.24
N ARG A 110 21.44 -15.85 -42.53
CA ARG A 110 22.11 -16.08 -43.82
C ARG A 110 22.66 -14.90 -44.60
#